data_AF-A0A4W5JUQ8-F1
#
_entry.id   AF-A0A4W5JUQ8-F1
#
_cell.length_a   1.000
_cell.length_b   1.000
_cell.length_c   1.000
_cell.angle_alpha   90.00
_cell.angle_beta   90.00
_cell.angle_gamma   90.00
#
_symmetry.space_group_name_H-M   'P 1'
#
loop_
_entity.id
_entity.type
_entity.pdbx_description
1 polymer ?
#
loop_
_entity_poly.entity_id
_entity_poly.type
_entity_poly.pdbx_seq_one_letter_code
_entity_poly.pdbx_strand_id
1 'polypeptide(L)'
;MTALHTLGILSTSFTWNAFPTLKALECHFTWGIEKANIKHLDSLPEKLLDRIMKVCTPNHATYFNLLAFLSHLEENNVSALEYLHKAESALKNRQDDTELLVTYANFAWVHYHSGNMNNVDAYTGKQRLKIKTKYSIFLPSIHGEKAWSFLRLGGLFYKGAKESFQKALKGDPDNASFNVGYAMVLYRLEWLATDGTERLAHTEGATQLRKALSLEPDNTEVMVLLALKIQNESGHESMKLIKEALRLSPDVPHITRYLSEYFRYTGINESLEVLEKALKLSVNSPFMNYQIGLCHKQQFIQMSEQKRNGRWVNEGQIKEKVELCIHHFSIAVELKPSNFHFRLNLAEIYGENYQLEKAMKIFTNLLKDESLNDSDKQQCYSVFGKFLYYRKKDIYGAVTQFKKAYQIPIESWHRNKAGKILTQIAEWCQARKKRVDAFDILEFLATEDKKGRKAEEPRRVEVHSPDTDDLTDALGKGMKLK
;
A
#
# COMPACT_ATOMS: atom_id res chain seq x y z
N MET A 1 -21.27 -62.62 61.53
CA MET A 1 -22.19 -61.93 60.60
C MET A 1 -21.57 -60.59 60.21
N THR A 2 -21.28 -60.45 58.91
CA THR A 2 -21.33 -59.23 58.07
C THR A 2 -20.63 -57.96 58.58
N ALA A 3 -19.48 -57.55 58.05
CA ALA A 3 -19.21 -56.98 56.71
C ALA A 3 -19.93 -55.64 56.45
N LEU A 4 -19.15 -54.56 56.51
CA LEU A 4 -19.38 -53.29 55.82
C LEU A 4 -18.01 -52.57 55.74
N HIS A 5 -17.37 -52.62 54.59
CA HIS A 5 -16.33 -51.66 54.23
C HIS A 5 -16.62 -51.15 52.82
N THR A 6 -17.07 -49.91 52.79
CA THR A 6 -17.16 -49.02 51.63
C THR A 6 -15.79 -48.84 50.98
N LEU A 7 -15.68 -49.20 49.70
CA LEU A 7 -14.60 -48.75 48.82
C LEU A 7 -15.18 -47.71 47.86
N GLY A 8 -14.83 -46.45 48.11
CA GLY A 8 -15.11 -45.34 47.21
C GLY A 8 -14.27 -45.47 45.95
N ILE A 9 -14.95 -45.48 44.80
CA ILE A 9 -14.32 -45.32 43.49
C ILE A 9 -14.10 -43.82 43.31
N LEU A 10 -12.85 -43.37 43.48
CA LEU A 10 -12.42 -42.04 43.09
C LEU A 10 -12.47 -41.95 41.56
N SER A 11 -13.44 -41.22 41.02
CA SER A 11 -13.40 -40.76 39.63
C SER A 11 -12.31 -39.70 39.51
N THR A 12 -11.13 -40.06 39.02
CA THR A 12 -10.11 -39.10 38.61
C THR A 12 -10.53 -38.50 37.27
N SER A 13 -11.33 -37.43 37.31
CA SER A 13 -11.50 -36.53 36.18
C SER A 13 -10.16 -35.81 35.95
N PHE A 14 -9.31 -36.39 35.09
CA PHE A 14 -8.11 -35.72 34.60
C PHE A 14 -8.58 -34.52 33.76
N THR A 15 -8.59 -33.32 34.35
CA THR A 15 -8.89 -32.10 33.61
C THR A 15 -7.77 -31.89 32.59
N TRP A 16 -7.99 -32.31 31.35
CA TRP A 16 -7.05 -32.09 30.27
C TRP A 16 -6.91 -30.58 30.05
N ASN A 17 -5.75 -30.03 30.43
CA ASN A 17 -5.45 -28.64 30.14
C ASN A 17 -4.99 -28.56 28.68
N ALA A 18 -5.87 -28.10 27.78
CA ALA A 18 -5.57 -27.95 26.36
C ALA A 18 -4.46 -26.93 26.08
N PHE A 19 -4.26 -25.99 27.00
CA PHE A 19 -3.46 -24.79 26.76
C PHE A 19 -1.97 -25.05 26.43
N PRO A 20 -1.24 -25.95 27.13
CA PRO A 20 0.14 -26.27 26.76
C PRO A 20 0.23 -26.93 25.37
N THR A 21 -0.76 -27.72 24.98
CA THR A 21 -0.82 -28.33 23.64
C THR A 21 -1.03 -27.25 22.58
N LEU A 22 -1.96 -26.32 22.80
CA LEU A 22 -2.25 -25.22 21.88
C LEU A 22 -1.06 -24.30 21.66
N LYS A 23 -0.30 -24.00 22.72
CA LYS A 23 0.94 -23.19 22.62
C LYS A 23 2.04 -23.83 21.79
N ALA A 24 2.05 -25.15 21.64
CA ALA A 24 3.03 -25.86 20.82
C ALA A 24 2.68 -25.88 19.32
N LEU A 25 1.48 -25.44 18.93
CA LEU A 25 1.04 -25.46 17.54
C LEU A 25 1.60 -24.25 16.80
N GLU A 26 2.20 -24.44 15.62
CA GLU A 26 2.64 -23.34 14.76
C GLU A 26 1.46 -22.75 13.98
N CYS A 27 1.01 -21.55 14.36
CA CYS A 27 -0.08 -20.82 13.71
C CYS A 27 -0.09 -19.33 14.10
N HIS A 28 -1.04 -18.56 13.57
CA HIS A 28 -1.11 -17.10 13.80
C HIS A 28 -1.15 -16.72 15.30
N PHE A 29 -1.79 -17.55 16.13
CA PHE A 29 -1.91 -17.34 17.58
C PHE A 29 -0.60 -17.55 18.36
N THR A 30 0.37 -18.26 17.80
CA THR A 30 1.64 -18.61 18.46
C THR A 30 2.86 -17.96 17.80
N TRP A 31 2.67 -17.28 16.67
CA TRP A 31 3.74 -16.60 15.94
C TRP A 31 4.15 -15.25 16.51
N GLY A 32 3.60 -14.85 17.66
CA GLY A 32 3.94 -13.58 18.32
C GLY A 32 3.44 -12.35 17.56
N ILE A 33 2.30 -12.46 16.89
CA ILE A 33 1.68 -11.33 16.20
C ILE A 33 0.89 -10.51 17.22
N GLU A 34 1.31 -9.26 17.44
CA GLU A 34 0.61 -8.32 18.31
C GLU A 34 -0.27 -7.37 17.49
N LYS A 35 -1.52 -7.14 17.91
CA LYS A 35 -2.49 -6.27 17.22
C LYS A 35 -1.90 -4.87 16.94
N ALA A 36 -1.16 -4.32 17.90
CA ALA A 36 -0.55 -2.98 17.80
C ALA A 36 0.53 -2.85 16.71
N ASN A 37 1.14 -3.96 16.28
CA ASN A 37 2.22 -3.97 15.29
C ASN A 37 1.68 -4.15 13.85
N ILE A 38 0.38 -4.40 13.67
CA ILE A 38 -0.24 -4.64 12.37
C ILE A 38 -0.47 -3.30 11.67
N LYS A 39 0.14 -3.12 10.50
CA LYS A 39 0.02 -1.89 9.74
C LYS A 39 -1.33 -1.82 9.03
N HIS A 40 -2.04 -0.69 9.19
CA HIS A 40 -3.36 -0.43 8.57
C HIS A 40 -4.40 -1.53 8.81
N LEU A 41 -4.50 -2.01 10.06
CA LEU A 41 -5.39 -3.10 10.47
C LEU A 41 -6.81 -2.96 9.91
N ASP A 42 -7.40 -1.76 9.95
CA ASP A 42 -8.77 -1.52 9.50
C ASP A 42 -8.97 -1.81 8.00
N SER A 43 -7.98 -1.49 7.16
CA SER A 43 -8.04 -1.68 5.69
C SER A 43 -7.50 -3.03 5.22
N LEU A 44 -6.78 -3.75 6.08
CA LEU A 44 -6.07 -4.98 5.70
C LEU A 44 -7.03 -6.10 5.29
N PRO A 45 -8.15 -6.37 5.98
CA PRO A 45 -9.11 -7.38 5.56
C PRO A 45 -9.65 -7.17 4.15
N GLU A 46 -10.04 -5.94 3.82
CA GLU A 46 -10.55 -5.60 2.48
C GLU A 46 -9.49 -5.82 1.41
N LYS A 47 -8.24 -5.42 1.67
CA LYS A 47 -7.10 -5.64 0.76
C LYS A 47 -6.83 -7.13 0.52
N LEU A 48 -6.94 -7.95 1.57
CA LEU A 48 -6.78 -9.41 1.44
C LEU A 48 -7.91 -10.03 0.63
N LEU A 49 -9.17 -9.64 0.89
CA LEU A 49 -10.33 -10.10 0.13
C LEU A 49 -10.24 -9.69 -1.34
N ASP A 50 -9.86 -8.44 -1.63
CA ASP A 50 -9.66 -7.94 -2.99
C ASP A 50 -8.64 -8.80 -3.75
N ARG A 51 -7.54 -9.17 -3.08
CA ARG A 51 -6.51 -10.02 -3.66
C ARG A 51 -6.97 -11.45 -3.89
N ILE A 52 -7.78 -12.02 -2.98
CA ILE A 52 -8.39 -13.34 -3.17
C ILE A 52 -9.31 -13.34 -4.40
N MET A 53 -10.14 -12.30 -4.55
CA MET A 53 -11.10 -12.20 -5.65
C MET A 53 -10.43 -11.95 -7.01
N LYS A 54 -9.41 -11.09 -7.05
CA LYS A 54 -8.83 -10.61 -8.32
C LYS A 54 -7.61 -11.40 -8.77
N VAL A 55 -6.93 -12.10 -7.86
CA VAL A 55 -5.71 -12.84 -8.18
C VAL A 55 -5.96 -14.30 -7.92
N CYS A 56 -5.84 -15.13 -8.96
CA CYS A 56 -5.87 -16.58 -8.84
C CYS A 56 -4.54 -17.08 -8.26
N THR A 57 -4.18 -16.65 -7.03
CA THR A 57 -2.97 -17.13 -6.37
C THR A 57 -3.20 -18.48 -5.72
N PRO A 58 -2.21 -19.40 -5.71
CA PRO A 58 -2.30 -20.63 -4.93
C PRO A 58 -2.44 -20.40 -3.41
N ASN A 59 -2.25 -19.18 -2.92
CA ASN A 59 -2.17 -18.84 -1.49
C ASN A 59 -3.50 -18.40 -0.87
N HIS A 60 -4.66 -18.65 -1.50
CA HIS A 60 -5.96 -18.22 -0.96
C HIS A 60 -6.22 -18.72 0.46
N ALA A 61 -5.84 -19.97 0.76
CA ALA A 61 -5.98 -20.54 2.09
C ALA A 61 -5.19 -19.76 3.16
N THR A 62 -3.97 -19.32 2.85
CA THR A 62 -3.16 -18.48 3.74
C THR A 62 -3.86 -17.16 4.05
N TYR A 63 -4.47 -16.52 3.06
CA TYR A 63 -5.18 -15.25 3.27
C TYR A 63 -6.48 -15.45 4.06
N PHE A 64 -7.19 -16.55 3.86
CA PHE A 64 -8.34 -16.90 4.70
C PHE A 64 -7.93 -17.22 6.15
N ASN A 65 -6.83 -17.95 6.38
CA ASN A 65 -6.29 -18.19 7.72
C ASN A 65 -5.91 -16.87 8.41
N LEU A 66 -5.28 -15.94 7.68
CA LEU A 66 -4.95 -14.62 8.21
C LEU A 66 -6.22 -13.80 8.51
N LEU A 67 -7.20 -13.78 7.61
CA LEU A 67 -8.49 -13.11 7.82
C LEU A 67 -9.23 -13.66 9.05
N ALA A 68 -9.15 -14.97 9.29
CA ALA A 68 -9.71 -15.58 10.48
C ALA A 68 -9.04 -15.05 11.76
N PHE A 69 -7.71 -14.99 11.77
CA PHE A 69 -6.97 -14.43 12.90
C PHE A 69 -7.30 -12.95 13.12
N LEU A 70 -7.35 -12.13 12.06
CA LEU A 70 -7.74 -10.72 12.16
C LEU A 70 -9.18 -10.56 12.69
N SER A 71 -10.11 -11.40 12.25
CA SER A 71 -11.50 -11.39 12.76
C SER A 71 -11.56 -11.73 14.24
N HIS A 72 -10.73 -12.66 14.71
CA HIS A 72 -10.59 -12.97 16.12
C HIS A 72 -10.02 -11.78 16.93
N LEU A 73 -9.04 -11.04 16.40
CA LEU A 73 -8.52 -9.83 17.05
C LEU A 73 -9.56 -8.70 17.19
N GLU A 74 -10.60 -8.73 16.36
CA GLU A 74 -11.80 -7.87 16.47
C GLU A 74 -12.94 -8.55 17.25
N GLU A 75 -12.62 -9.58 18.05
CA GLU A 75 -13.56 -10.31 18.91
C GLU A 75 -14.72 -11.00 18.15
N ASN A 76 -14.58 -11.18 16.84
CA ASN A 76 -15.57 -11.83 15.99
C ASN A 76 -15.16 -13.26 15.63
N ASN A 77 -15.36 -14.17 16.59
CA ASN A 77 -15.07 -15.60 16.42
C ASN A 77 -15.98 -16.29 15.39
N VAL A 78 -17.19 -15.75 15.13
CA VAL A 78 -18.11 -16.30 14.13
C VAL A 78 -17.52 -16.14 12.73
N SER A 79 -17.15 -14.91 12.35
CA SER A 79 -16.48 -14.66 11.07
C SER A 79 -15.11 -15.34 10.99
N ALA A 80 -14.40 -15.47 12.13
CA ALA A 80 -13.15 -16.23 12.16
C ALA A 80 -13.35 -17.69 11.71
N LEU A 81 -14.35 -18.39 12.25
CA LEU A 81 -14.68 -19.76 11.86
C LEU A 81 -15.12 -19.86 10.40
N GLU A 82 -15.92 -18.91 9.91
CA GLU A 82 -16.32 -18.87 8.50
C GLU A 82 -15.11 -18.78 7.56
N TYR A 83 -14.13 -17.94 7.88
CA TYR A 83 -12.90 -17.84 7.10
C TYR A 83 -12.06 -19.11 7.20
N LEU A 84 -11.97 -19.77 8.35
CA LEU A 84 -11.27 -21.04 8.47
C LEU A 84 -11.92 -22.16 7.65
N HIS A 85 -13.25 -22.20 7.57
CA HIS A 85 -13.94 -23.13 6.67
C HIS A 85 -13.69 -22.83 5.19
N LYS A 86 -13.59 -21.54 4.82
CA LYS A 86 -13.17 -21.14 3.46
C LYS A 86 -11.73 -21.57 3.17
N ALA A 87 -10.82 -21.43 4.14
CA ALA A 87 -9.44 -21.91 4.02
C ALA A 87 -9.37 -23.43 3.83
N GLU A 88 -10.07 -24.20 4.66
CA GLU A 88 -10.15 -25.66 4.56
C GLU A 88 -10.74 -26.09 3.21
N SER A 89 -11.80 -25.42 2.75
CA SER A 89 -12.43 -25.69 1.45
C SER A 89 -11.50 -25.41 0.27
N ALA A 90 -10.70 -24.33 0.34
CA ALA A 90 -9.72 -23.97 -0.69
C ALA A 90 -8.60 -25.02 -0.82
N LEU A 91 -8.36 -25.81 0.23
CA LEU A 91 -7.34 -26.87 0.27
C LEU A 91 -7.88 -28.28 0.04
N LYS A 92 -9.21 -28.46 -0.04
CA LYS A 92 -9.87 -29.79 -0.06
C LYS A 92 -9.41 -30.72 -1.19
N ASN A 93 -8.97 -30.16 -2.33
CA ASN A 93 -8.54 -30.92 -3.51
C ASN A 93 -7.01 -30.94 -3.69
N ARG A 94 -6.23 -30.46 -2.72
CA ARG A 94 -4.77 -30.45 -2.79
C ARG A 94 -4.20 -31.81 -2.40
N GLN A 95 -3.12 -32.21 -3.06
CA GLN A 95 -2.41 -33.47 -2.75
C GLN A 95 -1.62 -33.39 -1.45
N ASP A 96 -1.17 -32.20 -1.02
CA ASP A 96 -0.39 -32.04 0.20
C ASP A 96 -1.26 -31.68 1.41
N ASP A 97 -1.56 -32.70 2.20
CA ASP A 97 -2.29 -32.57 3.45
C ASP A 97 -1.61 -31.68 4.52
N THR A 98 -0.32 -31.34 4.37
CA THR A 98 0.40 -30.49 5.33
C THR A 98 -0.01 -29.02 5.26
N GLU A 99 -0.58 -28.58 4.14
CA GLU A 99 -1.09 -27.20 3.98
C GLU A 99 -2.26 -26.89 4.92
N LEU A 100 -2.97 -27.92 5.39
CA LEU A 100 -4.08 -27.78 6.34
C LEU A 100 -3.65 -27.63 7.80
N LEU A 101 -2.37 -27.83 8.13
CA LEU A 101 -1.91 -27.88 9.51
C LEU A 101 -2.11 -26.55 10.25
N VAL A 102 -1.86 -25.41 9.58
CA VAL A 102 -2.06 -24.09 10.19
C VAL A 102 -3.56 -23.80 10.33
N THR A 103 -4.38 -24.15 9.33
CA THR A 103 -5.84 -24.03 9.41
C THR A 103 -6.40 -24.79 10.61
N TYR A 104 -5.99 -26.04 10.83
CA TYR A 104 -6.44 -26.84 11.97
C TYR A 104 -5.96 -26.27 13.31
N ALA A 105 -4.73 -25.77 13.37
CA ALA A 105 -4.23 -25.10 14.57
C ALA A 105 -5.04 -23.83 14.89
N ASN A 106 -5.38 -23.03 13.88
CA ASN A 106 -6.24 -21.86 14.05
C ASN A 106 -7.65 -22.25 14.49
N PHE A 107 -8.25 -23.30 13.93
CA PHE A 107 -9.55 -23.82 14.41
C PHE A 107 -9.49 -24.18 15.90
N ALA A 108 -8.43 -24.88 16.32
CA ALA A 108 -8.27 -25.26 17.72
C ALA A 108 -8.20 -24.04 18.64
N TRP A 109 -7.47 -22.99 18.25
CA TRP A 109 -7.39 -21.74 19.01
C TRP A 109 -8.72 -20.98 19.05
N VAL A 110 -9.40 -20.80 17.92
CA VAL A 110 -10.69 -20.09 17.88
C VAL A 110 -11.76 -20.83 18.69
N HIS A 111 -11.81 -22.16 18.61
CA HIS A 111 -12.73 -22.97 19.43
C HIS A 111 -12.38 -22.92 20.92
N TYR A 112 -11.10 -22.89 21.27
CA TYR A 112 -10.66 -22.72 22.66
C TYR A 112 -11.14 -21.38 23.23
N HIS A 113 -10.95 -20.27 22.49
CA HIS A 113 -11.46 -18.96 22.88
C HIS A 113 -12.99 -18.87 22.92
N SER A 114 -13.69 -19.77 22.23
CA SER A 114 -15.15 -19.87 22.23
C SER A 114 -15.69 -20.88 23.26
N GLY A 115 -14.84 -21.51 24.07
CA GLY A 115 -15.24 -22.52 25.07
C GLY A 115 -15.64 -23.89 24.51
N ASN A 116 -15.44 -24.13 23.21
CA ASN A 116 -15.87 -25.34 22.50
C ASN A 116 -14.84 -26.48 22.57
N MET A 117 -14.62 -27.04 23.76
CA MET A 117 -13.54 -28.00 24.03
C MET A 117 -13.60 -29.27 23.17
N ASN A 118 -14.79 -29.78 22.83
CA ASN A 118 -14.93 -30.94 21.93
C ASN A 118 -14.27 -30.70 20.56
N ASN A 119 -14.40 -29.48 20.03
CA ASN A 119 -13.79 -29.12 18.75
C ASN A 119 -12.28 -28.89 18.89
N VAL A 120 -11.81 -28.38 20.03
CA VAL A 120 -10.37 -28.27 20.32
C VAL A 120 -9.70 -29.64 20.20
N ASP A 121 -10.28 -30.66 20.84
CA ASP A 121 -9.77 -32.04 20.78
C ASP A 121 -9.82 -32.62 19.36
N ALA A 122 -10.91 -32.36 18.63
CA ALA A 122 -11.06 -32.82 17.25
C ALA A 122 -9.96 -32.25 16.33
N TYR A 123 -9.73 -30.94 16.36
CA TYR A 123 -8.76 -30.30 15.46
C TYR A 123 -7.30 -30.55 15.88
N THR A 124 -7.00 -30.59 17.18
CA THR A 124 -5.66 -31.01 17.64
C THR A 124 -5.37 -32.48 17.31
N GLY A 125 -6.39 -33.34 17.38
CA GLY A 125 -6.31 -34.74 16.92
C GLY A 125 -6.01 -34.86 15.42
N LYS A 126 -6.75 -34.13 14.57
CA LYS A 126 -6.51 -34.07 13.11
C LYS A 126 -5.08 -33.66 12.78
N GLN A 127 -4.55 -32.66 13.47
CA GLN A 127 -3.18 -32.18 13.26
C GLN A 127 -2.13 -33.23 13.65
N ARG A 128 -2.28 -33.87 14.82
CA ARG A 128 -1.37 -34.92 15.30
C ARG A 128 -1.32 -36.12 14.37
N LEU A 129 -2.46 -36.53 13.81
CA LEU A 129 -2.53 -37.62 12.83
C LEU A 129 -1.68 -37.30 11.59
N LYS A 130 -1.82 -36.09 11.05
CA LYS A 130 -1.09 -35.64 9.86
C LYS A 130 0.43 -35.51 10.08
N ILE A 131 0.85 -35.05 11.25
CA ILE A 131 2.28 -34.96 11.61
C ILE A 131 2.89 -36.35 11.78
N LYS A 132 2.15 -37.32 12.37
CA LYS A 132 2.67 -38.69 12.55
C LYS A 132 2.89 -39.44 11.24
N THR A 133 2.10 -39.13 10.21
CA THR A 133 2.21 -39.79 8.90
C THR A 133 3.35 -39.28 8.02
N LYS A 134 3.97 -38.13 8.35
CA LYS A 134 5.10 -37.56 7.60
C LYS A 134 6.27 -37.29 8.55
N TYR A 135 7.41 -37.95 8.35
CA TYR A 135 8.62 -37.74 9.14
C TYR A 135 9.01 -36.25 9.14
N SER A 136 8.77 -35.60 10.27
CA SER A 136 9.01 -34.18 10.54
C SER A 136 10.49 -33.91 10.73
N ILE A 137 11.01 -32.87 10.07
CA ILE A 137 11.96 -31.89 10.64
C ILE A 137 11.90 -30.55 9.86
N PHE A 138 11.42 -30.53 8.61
CA PHE A 138 11.03 -29.28 7.93
C PHE A 138 9.64 -29.48 7.32
N LEU A 139 8.67 -28.64 7.73
CA LEU A 139 7.39 -28.52 7.03
C LEU A 139 7.41 -27.20 6.26
N PRO A 140 7.88 -27.20 5.00
CA PRO A 140 7.97 -25.98 4.19
C PRO A 140 6.65 -25.21 4.14
N SER A 141 5.52 -25.93 4.13
CA SER A 141 4.17 -25.36 4.10
C SER A 141 3.88 -24.45 5.30
N ILE A 142 4.27 -24.84 6.52
CA ILE A 142 4.08 -24.00 7.72
C ILE A 142 4.96 -22.74 7.64
N HIS A 143 6.22 -22.90 7.26
CA HIS A 143 7.13 -21.77 7.12
C HIS A 143 6.72 -20.82 5.99
N GLY A 144 6.25 -21.36 4.87
CA GLY A 144 5.70 -20.60 3.75
C GLY A 144 4.46 -19.82 4.14
N GLU A 145 3.54 -20.44 4.87
CA GLU A 145 2.33 -19.76 5.37
C GLU A 145 2.67 -18.64 6.36
N LYS A 146 3.59 -18.90 7.30
CA LYS A 146 4.10 -17.87 8.22
C LYS A 146 4.71 -16.71 7.47
N ALA A 147 5.54 -17.01 6.47
CA ALA A 147 6.22 -16.01 5.67
C ALA A 147 5.26 -15.14 4.87
N TRP A 148 4.27 -15.74 4.20
CA TRP A 148 3.24 -15.02 3.47
C TRP A 148 2.34 -14.18 4.38
N SER A 149 1.99 -14.70 5.57
CA SER A 149 1.23 -13.94 6.58
C SER A 149 2.01 -12.71 7.03
N PHE A 150 3.28 -12.89 7.41
CA PHE A 150 4.15 -11.80 7.86
C PHE A 150 4.37 -10.76 6.76
N LEU A 151 4.53 -11.16 5.49
CA LEU A 151 4.65 -10.24 4.36
C LEU A 151 3.41 -9.34 4.20
N ARG A 152 2.23 -9.79 4.65
CA ARG A 152 0.98 -9.02 4.58
C ARG A 152 0.72 -8.14 5.79
N LEU A 153 1.28 -8.47 6.95
CA LEU A 153 1.09 -7.72 8.21
C LEU A 153 1.86 -6.39 8.26
N GLY A 154 2.93 -6.25 7.45
CA GLY A 154 3.62 -4.97 7.26
C GLY A 154 5.12 -4.99 7.59
N GLY A 155 5.74 -3.80 7.56
CA GLY A 155 7.20 -3.61 7.60
C GLY A 155 7.89 -4.27 8.79
N LEU A 156 7.29 -4.20 9.98
CA LEU A 156 7.82 -4.80 11.21
C LEU A 156 7.98 -6.33 11.09
N PHE A 157 7.21 -6.98 10.23
CA PHE A 157 7.22 -8.43 10.05
C PHE A 157 8.11 -8.89 8.87
N TYR A 158 8.68 -7.98 8.07
CA TYR A 158 9.44 -8.36 6.87
C TYR A 158 10.70 -9.18 7.18
N LYS A 159 11.40 -8.89 8.28
CA LYS A 159 12.55 -9.70 8.68
C LYS A 159 12.14 -11.13 9.00
N GLY A 160 11.06 -11.30 9.77
CA GLY A 160 10.50 -12.62 10.07
C GLY A 160 9.98 -13.34 8.83
N ALA A 161 9.41 -12.60 7.86
CA ALA A 161 8.99 -13.16 6.58
C ALA A 161 10.20 -13.67 5.77
N LYS A 162 11.29 -12.89 5.70
CA LYS A 162 12.55 -13.29 5.05
C LYS A 162 13.07 -14.61 5.65
N GLU A 163 13.22 -14.67 6.96
CA GLU A 163 13.71 -15.87 7.67
C GLU A 163 12.79 -17.08 7.47
N SER A 164 11.46 -16.86 7.45
CA SER A 164 10.49 -17.94 7.26
C SER A 164 10.51 -18.46 5.82
N PHE A 165 10.60 -17.60 4.80
CA PHE A 165 10.80 -18.04 3.42
C PHE A 165 12.11 -18.80 3.23
N GLN A 166 13.21 -18.35 3.86
CA GLN A 166 14.48 -19.09 3.83
C GLN A 166 14.34 -20.50 4.40
N LYS A 167 13.61 -20.68 5.52
CA LYS A 167 13.34 -22.00 6.10
C LYS A 167 12.45 -22.86 5.19
N ALA A 168 11.45 -22.26 4.55
CA ALA A 168 10.59 -22.97 3.59
C ALA A 168 11.40 -23.46 2.38
N LEU A 169 12.21 -22.58 1.79
CA LEU A 169 13.05 -22.87 0.63
C LEU A 169 14.19 -23.87 0.92
N LYS A 170 14.59 -24.05 2.18
CA LYS A 170 15.52 -25.14 2.54
C LYS A 170 14.91 -26.53 2.34
N GLY A 171 13.60 -26.67 2.54
CA GLY A 171 12.90 -27.94 2.36
C GLY A 171 12.27 -28.10 0.98
N ASP A 172 11.95 -27.00 0.29
CA ASP A 172 11.44 -27.00 -1.08
C ASP A 172 12.03 -25.83 -1.90
N PRO A 173 13.25 -25.98 -2.45
CA PRO A 173 14.01 -24.90 -3.09
C PRO A 173 13.39 -24.32 -4.36
N ASP A 174 12.58 -25.11 -5.07
CA ASP A 174 12.01 -24.76 -6.38
C ASP A 174 10.51 -24.49 -6.30
N ASN A 175 9.96 -24.39 -5.08
CA ASN A 175 8.59 -23.94 -4.87
C ASN A 175 8.39 -22.54 -5.45
N ALA A 176 7.57 -22.42 -6.49
CA ALA A 176 7.25 -21.16 -7.16
C ALA A 176 6.74 -20.10 -6.15
N SER A 177 5.74 -20.44 -5.33
CA SER A 177 5.14 -19.51 -4.36
C SER A 177 6.16 -19.00 -3.34
N PHE A 178 7.02 -19.88 -2.81
CA PHE A 178 8.05 -19.43 -1.85
C PHE A 178 9.10 -18.55 -2.49
N ASN A 179 9.54 -18.87 -3.72
CA ASN A 179 10.52 -18.06 -4.44
C ASN A 179 9.95 -16.66 -4.77
N VAL A 180 8.67 -16.56 -5.14
CA VAL A 180 7.97 -15.27 -5.34
C VAL A 180 7.90 -14.48 -4.05
N GLY A 181 7.40 -15.09 -2.98
CA GLY A 181 7.27 -14.43 -1.67
C GLY A 181 8.63 -13.96 -1.12
N TYR A 182 9.66 -14.79 -1.29
CA TYR A 182 11.03 -14.46 -0.91
C TYR A 182 11.59 -13.28 -1.72
N ALA A 183 11.37 -13.27 -3.04
CA ALA A 183 11.77 -12.16 -3.89
C ALA A 183 11.08 -10.85 -3.47
N MET A 184 9.78 -10.90 -3.18
CA MET A 184 8.99 -9.74 -2.75
C MET A 184 9.48 -9.17 -1.42
N VAL A 185 9.78 -10.02 -0.43
CA VAL A 185 10.26 -9.52 0.87
C VAL A 185 11.67 -8.94 0.78
N LEU A 186 12.55 -9.55 -0.02
CA LEU A 186 13.89 -8.99 -0.29
C LEU A 186 13.78 -7.62 -0.95
N TYR A 187 12.95 -7.50 -2.00
CA TYR A 187 12.70 -6.22 -2.67
C TYR A 187 12.27 -5.14 -1.67
N ARG A 188 11.33 -5.46 -0.76
CA ARG A 188 10.81 -4.51 0.23
C ARG A 188 11.85 -4.14 1.31
N LEU A 189 12.63 -5.12 1.79
CA LEU A 189 13.68 -4.87 2.78
C LEU A 189 14.80 -3.99 2.20
N GLU A 190 15.22 -4.27 0.97
CA GLU A 190 16.22 -3.45 0.27
C GLU A 190 15.72 -2.03 0.03
N TRP A 191 14.44 -1.87 -0.34
CA TRP A 191 13.82 -0.56 -0.48
C TRP A 191 13.83 0.24 0.84
N LEU A 192 13.52 -0.41 1.96
CA LEU A 192 13.59 0.22 3.28
C LEU A 192 15.04 0.55 3.68
N ALA A 193 16.00 -0.32 3.35
CA ALA A 193 17.41 -0.11 3.68
C ALA A 193 18.03 1.09 2.94
N THR A 194 17.52 1.42 1.75
CA THR A 194 17.97 2.57 0.96
C THR A 194 17.10 3.80 1.15
N ASP A 195 16.19 3.81 2.14
CA ASP A 195 15.19 4.88 2.33
C ASP A 195 14.42 5.21 1.04
N GLY A 196 14.23 4.21 0.18
CA GLY A 196 13.62 4.36 -1.14
C GLY A 196 14.40 5.23 -2.13
N THR A 197 15.65 5.57 -1.87
CA THR A 197 16.43 6.46 -2.73
C THR A 197 17.21 5.72 -3.81
N GLU A 198 17.50 4.43 -3.61
CA GLU A 198 18.36 3.66 -4.51
C GLU A 198 17.72 2.36 -4.99
N ARG A 199 17.94 2.07 -6.28
CA ARG A 199 17.55 0.82 -6.94
C ARG A 199 18.79 0.19 -7.56
N LEU A 200 19.20 -0.92 -6.97
CA LEU A 200 20.42 -1.64 -7.33
C LEU A 200 20.04 -2.93 -8.05
N ALA A 201 20.51 -3.10 -9.29
CA ALA A 201 20.18 -4.27 -10.11
C ALA A 201 20.98 -5.53 -9.71
N HIS A 202 22.09 -5.34 -9.00
CA HIS A 202 22.97 -6.42 -8.53
C HIS A 202 22.76 -6.73 -7.05
N THR A 203 21.51 -7.07 -6.69
CA THR A 203 21.10 -7.37 -5.31
C THR A 203 20.60 -8.80 -5.16
N GLU A 204 20.51 -9.26 -3.91
CA GLU A 204 19.88 -10.54 -3.56
C GLU A 204 18.43 -10.57 -4.07
N GLY A 205 17.69 -9.48 -3.87
CA GLY A 205 16.33 -9.29 -4.35
C GLY A 205 16.21 -9.37 -5.87
N ALA A 206 17.06 -8.68 -6.63
CA ALA A 206 17.04 -8.76 -8.08
C ALA A 206 17.34 -10.18 -8.60
N THR A 207 18.32 -10.86 -8.00
CA THR A 207 18.66 -12.26 -8.34
C THR A 207 17.48 -13.18 -8.05
N GLN A 208 16.84 -13.01 -6.90
CA GLN A 208 15.71 -13.83 -6.50
C GLN A 208 14.45 -13.54 -7.33
N LEU A 209 14.21 -12.31 -7.77
CA LEU A 209 13.14 -11.95 -8.70
C LEU A 209 13.32 -12.64 -10.06
N ARG A 210 14.57 -12.75 -10.56
CA ARG A 210 14.88 -13.51 -11.78
C ARG A 210 14.60 -15.00 -11.61
N LYS A 211 14.99 -15.58 -10.47
CA LYS A 211 14.65 -16.97 -10.15
C LYS A 211 13.14 -17.18 -10.10
N ALA A 212 12.40 -16.29 -9.44
CA ALA A 212 10.94 -16.36 -9.37
C ALA A 212 10.29 -16.32 -10.77
N LEU A 213 10.75 -15.46 -11.69
CA LEU A 213 10.25 -15.45 -13.07
C LEU A 213 10.65 -16.70 -13.88
N SER A 214 11.78 -17.34 -13.58
CA SER A 214 12.11 -18.60 -14.24
C SER A 214 11.16 -19.75 -13.87
N LEU A 215 10.56 -19.67 -12.67
CA LEU A 215 9.58 -20.65 -12.17
C LEU A 215 8.15 -20.28 -12.56
N GLU A 216 7.81 -18.98 -12.55
CA GLU A 216 6.53 -18.44 -12.99
C GLU A 216 6.72 -17.32 -14.04
N PRO A 217 6.90 -17.68 -15.33
CA PRO A 217 7.17 -16.72 -16.38
C PRO A 217 6.09 -15.65 -16.57
N ASP A 218 4.84 -15.96 -16.23
CA ASP A 218 3.69 -15.08 -16.42
C ASP A 218 3.33 -14.25 -15.17
N ASN A 219 4.18 -14.28 -14.12
CA ASN A 219 3.93 -13.54 -12.89
C ASN A 219 4.18 -12.03 -13.07
N THR A 220 3.12 -11.29 -13.38
CA THR A 220 3.17 -9.85 -13.71
C THR A 220 3.64 -8.98 -12.54
N GLU A 221 3.31 -9.33 -11.29
CA GLU A 221 3.80 -8.60 -10.12
C GLU A 221 5.33 -8.71 -10.01
N VAL A 222 5.89 -9.90 -10.20
CA VAL A 222 7.35 -10.12 -10.20
C VAL A 222 8.02 -9.42 -11.39
N MET A 223 7.40 -9.43 -12.58
CA MET A 223 7.90 -8.68 -13.74
C MET A 223 8.06 -7.20 -13.43
N VAL A 224 7.03 -6.56 -12.86
CA VAL A 224 7.06 -5.12 -12.54
C VAL A 224 8.08 -4.81 -11.44
N LEU A 225 8.18 -5.66 -10.41
CA LEU A 225 9.18 -5.50 -9.34
C LEU A 225 10.61 -5.61 -9.87
N LEU A 226 10.88 -6.56 -10.76
CA LEU A 226 12.17 -6.71 -11.40
C LEU A 226 12.47 -5.53 -12.31
N ALA A 227 11.50 -5.10 -13.12
CA ALA A 227 11.63 -3.94 -13.99
C ALA A 227 12.03 -2.69 -13.22
N LEU A 228 11.41 -2.45 -12.05
CA LEU A 228 11.78 -1.34 -11.16
C LEU A 228 13.23 -1.47 -10.68
N LYS A 229 13.66 -2.64 -10.23
CA LYS A 229 15.03 -2.86 -9.73
C LYS A 229 16.10 -2.59 -10.77
N ILE A 230 15.83 -2.96 -12.02
CA ILE A 230 16.82 -2.88 -13.11
C ILE A 230 16.63 -1.65 -13.99
N GLN A 231 15.68 -0.77 -13.68
CA GLN A 231 15.29 0.35 -14.55
C GLN A 231 16.46 1.27 -14.92
N ASN A 232 17.32 1.59 -13.95
CA ASN A 232 18.42 2.53 -14.14
C ASN A 232 19.60 1.91 -14.89
N GLU A 233 19.85 0.61 -14.70
CA GLU A 233 21.02 -0.10 -15.26
C GLU A 233 20.70 -0.76 -16.61
N SER A 234 19.48 -1.27 -16.77
CA SER A 234 19.02 -2.03 -17.94
C SER A 234 17.66 -1.56 -18.43
N GLY A 235 17.57 -0.29 -18.84
CA GLY A 235 16.30 0.34 -19.26
C GLY A 235 15.53 -0.41 -20.35
N HIS A 236 16.21 -1.02 -21.33
CA HIS A 236 15.57 -1.81 -22.39
C HIS A 236 14.94 -3.11 -21.86
N GLU A 237 15.66 -3.88 -21.05
CA GLU A 237 15.14 -5.11 -20.41
C GLU A 237 13.97 -4.78 -19.49
N SER A 238 14.15 -3.75 -18.68
CA SER A 238 13.13 -3.19 -17.79
C SER A 238 11.84 -2.86 -18.54
N MET A 239 11.95 -2.13 -19.66
CA MET A 239 10.82 -1.74 -20.49
C MET A 239 10.11 -2.96 -21.12
N LYS A 240 10.87 -3.98 -21.53
CA LYS A 240 10.30 -5.23 -22.06
C LYS A 240 9.43 -5.94 -21.01
N LEU A 241 9.90 -6.01 -19.77
CA LEU A 241 9.13 -6.59 -18.65
C LEU A 241 7.83 -5.83 -18.39
N ILE A 242 7.85 -4.49 -18.43
CA ILE A 242 6.63 -3.68 -18.25
C ILE A 242 5.64 -3.86 -19.39
N LYS A 243 6.13 -3.86 -20.65
CA LYS A 243 5.28 -4.11 -21.82
C LYS A 243 4.59 -5.48 -21.71
N GLU A 244 5.32 -6.50 -21.29
CA GLU A 244 4.78 -7.85 -21.13
C GLU A 244 3.80 -7.96 -19.95
N ALA A 245 4.12 -7.36 -18.79
CA ALA A 245 3.23 -7.33 -17.64
C ALA A 245 1.88 -6.67 -17.97
N LEU A 246 1.89 -5.57 -18.71
CA LEU A 246 0.68 -4.88 -19.16
C LEU A 246 -0.06 -5.61 -20.28
N ARG A 247 0.62 -6.42 -21.08
CA ARG A 247 -0.01 -7.31 -22.07
C ARG A 247 -0.79 -8.42 -21.39
N LEU A 248 -0.20 -9.05 -20.37
CA LEU A 248 -0.80 -10.14 -19.59
C LEU A 248 -1.87 -9.65 -18.62
N SER A 249 -1.71 -8.45 -18.07
CA SER A 249 -2.52 -7.91 -16.98
C SER A 249 -2.69 -6.39 -17.11
N PRO A 250 -3.50 -5.92 -18.08
CA PRO A 250 -3.57 -4.50 -18.44
C PRO A 250 -4.20 -3.60 -17.37
N ASP A 251 -5.00 -4.13 -16.44
CA ASP A 251 -5.71 -3.31 -15.44
C ASP A 251 -5.83 -4.04 -14.09
N VAL A 252 -4.69 -4.37 -13.49
CA VAL A 252 -4.64 -5.12 -12.24
C VAL A 252 -4.31 -4.19 -11.05
N PRO A 253 -5.26 -3.92 -10.13
CA PRO A 253 -5.10 -2.90 -9.09
C PRO A 253 -3.91 -3.10 -8.14
N HIS A 254 -3.48 -4.33 -7.87
CA HIS A 254 -2.40 -4.56 -6.90
C HIS A 254 -0.99 -4.25 -7.45
N ILE A 255 -0.84 -4.11 -8.77
CA ILE A 255 0.44 -3.71 -9.40
C ILE A 255 0.49 -2.23 -9.79
N THR A 256 -0.65 -1.51 -9.73
CA THR A 256 -0.73 -0.12 -10.21
C THR A 256 0.17 0.84 -9.46
N ARG A 257 0.43 0.62 -8.16
CA ARG A 257 1.42 1.43 -7.43
C ARG A 257 2.82 1.26 -8.04
N TYR A 258 3.26 0.02 -8.23
CA TYR A 258 4.57 -0.26 -8.81
C TYR A 258 4.70 0.28 -10.24
N LEU A 259 3.63 0.20 -11.02
CA LEU A 259 3.58 0.81 -12.36
C LEU A 259 3.64 2.34 -12.30
N SER A 260 2.90 2.99 -11.40
CA SER A 260 2.97 4.45 -11.20
C SER A 260 4.39 4.90 -10.87
N GLU A 261 5.02 4.16 -9.97
CA GLU A 261 6.40 4.38 -9.57
C GLU A 261 7.36 4.17 -10.74
N TYR A 262 7.11 3.17 -11.59
CA TYR A 262 7.92 2.91 -12.78
C TYR A 262 7.87 4.06 -13.78
N PHE A 263 6.66 4.50 -14.13
CA PHE A 263 6.46 5.57 -15.12
C PHE A 263 6.96 6.93 -14.61
N ARG A 264 6.99 7.16 -13.30
CA ARG A 264 7.57 8.39 -12.73
C ARG A 264 9.04 8.59 -13.08
N TYR A 265 9.83 7.52 -13.18
CA TYR A 265 11.26 7.59 -13.52
C TYR A 265 11.57 7.20 -14.96
N THR A 266 10.54 6.84 -15.74
CA THR A 266 10.68 6.59 -17.18
C THR A 266 10.57 7.89 -17.94
N GLY A 267 11.20 7.98 -19.11
CA GLY A 267 10.98 9.08 -20.05
C GLY A 267 9.50 9.21 -20.43
N ILE A 268 9.05 10.45 -20.64
CA ILE A 268 7.62 10.74 -20.85
C ILE A 268 7.09 10.08 -22.12
N ASN A 269 7.89 10.11 -23.20
CA ASN A 269 7.47 9.60 -24.50
C ASN A 269 7.39 8.07 -24.49
N GLU A 270 8.35 7.41 -23.86
CA GLU A 270 8.38 5.96 -23.66
C GLU A 270 7.19 5.51 -22.79
N SER A 271 6.87 6.28 -21.75
CA SER A 271 5.70 6.03 -20.90
C SER A 271 4.41 6.13 -21.71
N LEU A 272 4.23 7.18 -22.50
CA LEU A 272 3.06 7.35 -23.38
C LEU A 272 2.90 6.19 -24.38
N GLU A 273 3.98 5.78 -25.05
CA GLU A 273 3.93 4.68 -26.02
C GLU A 273 3.40 3.39 -25.40
N VAL A 274 3.85 3.07 -24.18
CA VAL A 274 3.46 1.86 -23.45
C VAL A 274 2.02 1.98 -22.94
N LEU A 275 1.70 3.09 -22.29
CA LEU A 275 0.40 3.33 -21.68
C LEU A 275 -0.72 3.38 -22.73
N GLU A 276 -0.49 4.02 -23.88
CA GLU A 276 -1.47 4.07 -24.97
C GLU A 276 -1.72 2.69 -25.59
N LYS A 277 -0.68 1.86 -25.71
CA LYS A 277 -0.82 0.47 -26.16
C LYS A 277 -1.60 -0.36 -25.13
N ALA A 278 -1.30 -0.20 -23.84
CA ALA A 278 -2.01 -0.89 -22.77
C ALA A 278 -3.48 -0.44 -22.66
N LEU A 279 -3.77 0.84 -22.87
CA LEU A 279 -5.13 1.37 -22.90
C LEU A 279 -5.96 0.76 -24.04
N LYS A 280 -5.35 0.44 -25.20
CA LYS A 280 -6.05 -0.28 -26.27
C LYS A 280 -6.47 -1.70 -25.89
N LEU A 281 -5.76 -2.32 -24.94
CA LEU A 281 -6.10 -3.65 -24.41
C LEU A 281 -7.17 -3.56 -23.30
N SER A 282 -7.20 -2.45 -22.54
CA SER A 282 -8.21 -2.17 -21.52
C SER A 282 -8.73 -0.73 -21.65
N VAL A 283 -9.69 -0.56 -22.56
CA VAL A 283 -10.18 0.77 -23.02
C VAL A 283 -10.78 1.62 -21.89
N ASN A 284 -11.28 0.98 -20.83
CA ASN A 284 -11.89 1.64 -19.68
C ASN A 284 -11.02 1.55 -18.41
N SER A 285 -9.69 1.53 -18.53
CA SER A 285 -8.83 1.57 -17.35
C SER A 285 -8.75 3.00 -16.79
N PRO A 286 -9.24 3.26 -15.56
CA PRO A 286 -9.08 4.55 -14.91
C PRO A 286 -7.60 4.84 -14.61
N PHE A 287 -6.82 3.81 -14.32
CA PHE A 287 -5.40 3.91 -14.04
C PHE A 287 -4.62 4.40 -15.26
N MET A 288 -4.84 3.78 -16.43
CA MET A 288 -4.13 4.14 -17.66
C MET A 288 -4.42 5.57 -18.08
N ASN A 289 -5.70 5.96 -18.06
CA ASN A 289 -6.09 7.34 -18.34
C ASN A 289 -5.43 8.32 -17.38
N TYR A 290 -5.42 8.03 -16.08
CA TYR A 290 -4.73 8.89 -15.12
C TYR A 290 -3.22 9.01 -15.39
N GLN A 291 -2.52 7.91 -15.68
CA GLN A 291 -1.09 7.95 -15.99
C GLN A 291 -0.78 8.71 -17.28
N ILE A 292 -1.57 8.53 -18.34
CA ILE A 292 -1.44 9.29 -19.60
C ILE A 292 -1.66 10.78 -19.35
N GLY A 293 -2.67 11.14 -18.54
CA GLY A 293 -2.92 12.51 -18.11
C GLY A 293 -1.73 13.11 -17.35
N LEU A 294 -1.07 12.34 -16.48
CA LEU A 294 0.16 12.77 -15.79
C LEU A 294 1.34 12.99 -16.76
N CYS A 295 1.51 12.12 -17.75
CA CYS A 295 2.53 12.31 -18.79
C CYS A 295 2.33 13.62 -19.56
N HIS A 296 1.10 13.91 -20.00
CA HIS A 296 0.80 15.18 -20.66
C HIS A 296 0.96 16.38 -19.73
N LYS A 297 0.63 16.23 -18.45
CA LYS A 297 0.83 17.28 -17.44
C LYS A 297 2.31 17.59 -17.28
N GLN A 298 3.17 16.58 -17.29
CA GLN A 298 4.61 16.75 -17.23
C GLN A 298 5.16 17.44 -18.49
N GLN A 299 4.68 17.07 -19.68
CA GLN A 299 5.02 17.78 -20.94
C GLN A 299 4.61 19.26 -20.84
N PHE A 300 3.39 19.53 -20.41
CA PHE A 300 2.88 20.89 -20.20
C PHE A 300 3.78 21.70 -19.24
N ILE A 301 4.19 21.12 -18.11
CA ILE A 301 5.07 21.79 -17.14
C ILE A 301 6.45 22.07 -17.75
N GLN A 302 7.08 21.08 -18.40
CA GLN A 302 8.39 21.24 -19.05
C GLN A 302 8.36 22.34 -20.12
N MET A 303 7.32 22.35 -20.96
CA MET A 303 7.13 23.35 -22.00
C MET A 303 6.91 24.75 -21.40
N SER A 304 6.14 24.86 -20.32
CA SER A 304 5.91 26.11 -19.60
C SER A 304 7.19 26.65 -18.97
N GLU A 305 8.04 25.79 -18.41
CA GLU A 305 9.33 26.16 -17.85
C GLU A 305 10.32 26.63 -18.93
N GLN A 306 10.40 25.91 -20.05
CA GLN A 306 11.23 26.32 -21.20
C GLN A 306 10.84 27.71 -21.70
N LYS A 307 9.53 27.98 -21.83
CA LYS A 307 9.00 29.30 -22.20
C LYS A 307 9.40 30.38 -21.19
N ARG A 308 9.27 30.11 -19.88
CA ARG A 308 9.68 31.05 -18.81
C ARG A 308 11.18 31.36 -18.85
N ASN A 309 11.99 30.40 -19.26
CA ASN A 309 13.44 30.56 -19.43
C ASN A 309 13.84 31.20 -20.77
N GLY A 310 12.89 31.79 -21.50
CA GLY A 310 13.14 32.53 -22.74
C GLY A 310 13.31 31.67 -23.99
N ARG A 311 13.09 30.34 -23.91
CA ARG A 311 13.06 29.49 -25.11
C ARG A 311 11.75 29.67 -25.85
N TRP A 312 11.82 29.67 -27.18
CA TRP A 312 10.61 29.67 -28.01
C TRP A 312 9.90 28.32 -27.88
N VAL A 313 8.61 28.38 -27.52
CA VAL A 313 7.73 27.22 -27.41
C VAL A 313 6.37 27.63 -27.98
N ASN A 314 5.80 26.79 -28.85
CA ASN A 314 4.52 27.07 -29.48
C ASN A 314 3.37 27.00 -28.45
N GLU A 315 2.61 28.08 -28.32
CA GLU A 315 1.47 28.16 -27.38
C GLU A 315 0.34 27.18 -27.72
N GLY A 316 0.13 26.90 -29.00
CA GLY A 316 -0.84 25.90 -29.46
C GLY A 316 -0.51 24.50 -28.94
N GLN A 317 0.78 24.14 -28.94
CA GLN A 317 1.21 22.84 -28.40
C GLN A 317 1.07 22.77 -26.88
N ILE A 318 1.33 23.87 -26.16
CA ILE A 318 1.07 23.95 -24.71
C ILE A 318 -0.42 23.72 -24.43
N LYS A 319 -1.29 24.40 -25.19
CA LYS A 319 -2.75 24.28 -25.05
C LYS A 319 -3.23 22.86 -25.36
N GLU A 320 -2.72 22.24 -26.42
CA GLU A 320 -3.00 20.85 -26.77
C GLU A 320 -2.67 19.90 -25.61
N LYS A 321 -1.49 20.05 -24.98
CA LYS A 321 -1.12 19.21 -23.82
C LYS A 321 -2.06 19.41 -22.64
N VAL A 322 -2.49 20.65 -22.38
CA VAL A 322 -3.50 20.94 -21.34
C VAL A 322 -4.84 20.28 -21.67
N GLU A 323 -5.29 20.33 -22.92
CA GLU A 323 -6.55 19.70 -23.36
C GLU A 323 -6.49 18.16 -23.25
N LEU A 324 -5.37 17.54 -23.62
CA LEU A 324 -5.14 16.11 -23.43
C LEU A 324 -5.14 15.71 -21.95
N CYS A 325 -4.56 16.53 -21.07
CA CYS A 325 -4.66 16.32 -19.61
C CYS A 325 -6.12 16.29 -19.15
N ILE A 326 -6.92 17.28 -19.57
CA ILE A 326 -8.34 17.37 -19.20
C ILE A 326 -9.08 16.14 -19.68
N HIS A 327 -8.87 15.74 -20.93
CA HIS A 327 -9.54 14.59 -21.54
C HIS A 327 -9.32 13.31 -20.71
N HIS A 328 -8.05 12.95 -20.49
CA HIS A 328 -7.71 11.72 -19.78
C HIS A 328 -8.05 11.77 -18.28
N PHE A 329 -7.84 12.90 -17.60
CA PHE A 329 -8.26 13.02 -16.20
C PHE A 329 -9.77 13.00 -16.03
N SER A 330 -10.55 13.52 -17.00
CA SER A 330 -12.01 13.45 -16.95
C SER A 330 -12.48 12.00 -17.04
N ILE A 331 -11.94 11.21 -17.98
CA ILE A 331 -12.24 9.78 -18.09
C ILE A 331 -11.89 9.03 -16.79
N ALA A 332 -10.71 9.30 -16.21
CA ALA A 332 -10.31 8.66 -14.95
C ALA A 332 -11.27 8.97 -13.79
N VAL A 333 -11.74 10.23 -13.68
CA VAL A 333 -12.74 10.65 -12.67
C VAL A 333 -14.11 10.04 -12.95
N GLU A 334 -14.54 9.95 -14.20
CA GLU A 334 -15.82 9.33 -14.58
C GLU A 334 -15.85 7.84 -14.22
N LEU A 335 -14.75 7.13 -14.48
CA LEU A 335 -14.62 5.70 -14.19
C LEU A 335 -14.44 5.41 -12.69
N LYS A 336 -13.78 6.32 -11.94
CA LYS A 336 -13.55 6.16 -10.49
C LYS A 336 -13.71 7.49 -9.74
N PRO A 337 -14.96 7.94 -9.51
CA PRO A 337 -15.23 9.28 -8.95
C PRO A 337 -14.81 9.43 -7.48
N SER A 338 -14.68 8.34 -6.73
CA SER A 338 -14.22 8.35 -5.35
C SER A 338 -12.72 8.67 -5.22
N ASN A 339 -11.92 8.48 -6.27
CA ASN A 339 -10.48 8.67 -6.18
C ASN A 339 -10.12 10.15 -5.98
N PHE A 340 -9.48 10.46 -4.85
CA PHE A 340 -9.06 11.81 -4.47
C PHE A 340 -8.10 12.43 -5.49
N HIS A 341 -7.02 11.71 -5.84
CA HIS A 341 -5.98 12.25 -6.71
C HIS A 341 -6.46 12.54 -8.14
N PHE A 342 -7.40 11.75 -8.65
CA PHE A 342 -7.97 11.99 -9.99
C PHE A 342 -8.73 13.31 -10.01
N ARG A 343 -9.61 13.52 -9.01
CA ARG A 343 -10.37 14.76 -8.83
C ARG A 343 -9.43 15.95 -8.64
N LEU A 344 -8.43 15.83 -7.77
CA LEU A 344 -7.49 16.92 -7.47
C LEU A 344 -6.70 17.36 -8.71
N ASN A 345 -6.13 16.41 -9.47
CA ASN A 345 -5.37 16.73 -10.68
C ASN A 345 -6.25 17.33 -11.78
N LEU A 346 -7.49 16.85 -11.92
CA LEU A 346 -8.46 17.42 -12.86
C LEU A 346 -8.78 18.89 -12.50
N ALA A 347 -8.98 19.18 -11.21
CA ALA A 347 -9.23 20.55 -10.72
C ALA A 347 -8.04 21.49 -11.00
N GLU A 348 -6.81 21.02 -10.77
CA GLU A 348 -5.61 21.80 -11.03
C GLU A 348 -5.48 22.15 -12.52
N ILE A 349 -5.68 21.17 -13.42
CA ILE A 349 -5.59 21.41 -14.86
C ILE A 349 -6.75 22.27 -15.38
N TYR A 350 -7.97 22.14 -14.84
CA TYR A 350 -9.03 23.10 -15.16
C TYR A 350 -8.63 24.54 -14.79
N GLY A 351 -7.92 24.72 -13.68
CA GLY A 351 -7.36 26.01 -13.30
C GLY A 351 -6.29 26.52 -14.26
N GLU A 352 -5.39 25.65 -14.71
CA GLU A 352 -4.38 25.98 -15.73
C GLU A 352 -5.00 26.36 -17.07
N ASN A 353 -6.12 25.73 -17.45
CA ASN A 353 -6.88 26.05 -18.67
C ASN A 353 -7.90 27.19 -18.48
N TYR A 354 -7.84 27.94 -17.37
CA TYR A 354 -8.79 29.02 -17.03
C TYR A 354 -10.28 28.63 -17.00
N GLN A 355 -10.59 27.35 -16.84
CA GLN A 355 -11.95 26.86 -16.57
C GLN A 355 -12.26 26.97 -15.07
N LEU A 356 -12.24 28.21 -14.56
CA LEU A 356 -12.21 28.51 -13.12
C LEU A 356 -13.41 27.95 -12.35
N GLU A 357 -14.61 28.00 -12.94
CA GLU A 357 -15.83 27.50 -12.30
C GLU A 357 -15.81 25.97 -12.13
N LYS A 358 -15.28 25.25 -13.11
CA LYS A 358 -15.13 23.79 -13.00
C LYS A 358 -14.11 23.41 -11.94
N ALA A 359 -12.96 24.10 -11.91
CA ALA A 359 -11.94 23.90 -10.88
C ALA A 359 -12.51 24.18 -9.47
N MET A 360 -13.18 25.33 -9.29
CA MET A 360 -13.83 25.72 -8.03
C MET A 360 -14.83 24.67 -7.55
N LYS A 361 -15.67 24.14 -8.45
CA LYS A 361 -16.65 23.09 -8.11
C LYS A 361 -15.98 21.85 -7.56
N ILE A 362 -14.92 21.37 -8.21
CA ILE A 362 -14.21 20.17 -7.75
C ILE A 362 -13.51 20.42 -6.42
N PHE A 363 -12.79 21.53 -6.25
CA PHE A 363 -12.16 21.86 -4.97
C PHE A 363 -13.19 21.96 -3.83
N THR A 364 -14.32 22.63 -4.07
CA THR A 364 -15.37 22.77 -3.04
C THR A 364 -15.98 21.41 -2.67
N ASN A 365 -16.14 20.50 -3.63
CA ASN A 365 -16.62 19.15 -3.37
C ASN A 365 -15.59 18.32 -2.59
N LEU A 366 -14.30 18.43 -2.93
CA LEU A 366 -13.22 17.76 -2.19
C LEU A 366 -13.13 18.21 -0.73
N LEU A 367 -13.37 19.49 -0.45
CA LEU A 367 -13.38 20.00 0.94
C LEU A 367 -14.55 19.52 1.80
N LYS A 368 -15.62 19.02 1.17
CA LYS A 368 -16.79 18.45 1.87
C LYS A 368 -16.67 16.93 2.05
N ASP A 369 -15.62 16.33 1.51
CA ASP A 369 -15.42 14.89 1.53
C ASP A 369 -14.82 14.46 2.88
N GLU A 370 -15.68 13.96 3.76
CA GLU A 370 -15.30 13.57 5.13
C GLU A 370 -14.41 12.31 5.14
N SER A 371 -14.38 11.54 4.05
CA SER A 371 -13.56 10.32 3.96
C SER A 371 -12.08 10.61 3.72
N LEU A 372 -11.68 11.85 3.45
CA LEU A 372 -10.29 12.19 3.22
C LEU A 372 -9.48 12.11 4.53
N ASN A 373 -8.35 11.40 4.47
CA ASN A 373 -7.36 11.42 5.54
C ASN A 373 -6.70 12.82 5.66
N ASP A 374 -5.96 13.05 6.74
CA ASP A 374 -5.34 14.35 7.01
C ASP A 374 -4.27 14.74 5.97
N SER A 375 -3.57 13.77 5.38
CA SER A 375 -2.58 14.02 4.33
C SER A 375 -3.26 14.54 3.04
N ASP A 376 -4.34 13.90 2.62
CA ASP A 376 -5.13 14.29 1.46
C ASP A 376 -5.81 15.65 1.68
N LYS A 377 -6.35 15.90 2.88
CA LYS A 377 -6.87 17.22 3.27
C LYS A 377 -5.78 18.29 3.16
N GLN A 378 -4.60 18.02 3.70
CA GLN A 378 -3.46 18.94 3.65
C GLN A 378 -3.04 19.24 2.21
N GLN A 379 -2.94 18.22 1.37
CA GLN A 379 -2.65 18.35 -0.05
C GLN A 379 -3.74 19.17 -0.77
N CYS A 380 -5.02 18.87 -0.53
CA CYS A 380 -6.15 19.57 -1.12
C CYS A 380 -6.14 21.07 -0.79
N TYR A 381 -5.97 21.43 0.49
CA TYR A 381 -5.85 22.82 0.92
C TYR A 381 -4.68 23.54 0.26
N SER A 382 -3.51 22.89 0.16
CA SER A 382 -2.31 23.46 -0.46
C SER A 382 -2.51 23.74 -1.95
N VAL A 383 -3.07 22.78 -2.70
CA VAL A 383 -3.32 22.92 -4.14
C VAL A 383 -4.45 23.94 -4.40
N PHE A 384 -5.52 23.91 -3.60
CA PHE A 384 -6.60 24.89 -3.74
C PHE A 384 -6.13 26.31 -3.43
N GLY A 385 -5.31 26.50 -2.39
CA GLY A 385 -4.68 27.79 -2.09
C GLY A 385 -3.85 28.32 -3.27
N LYS A 386 -3.08 27.46 -3.95
CA LYS A 386 -2.32 27.85 -5.16
C LYS A 386 -3.25 28.27 -6.30
N PHE A 387 -4.32 27.53 -6.53
CA PHE A 387 -5.32 27.88 -7.55
C PHE A 387 -5.94 29.26 -7.26
N LEU A 388 -6.36 29.51 -6.01
CA LEU A 388 -6.93 30.80 -5.60
C LEU A 388 -5.93 31.94 -5.79
N TYR A 389 -4.68 31.72 -5.40
CA TYR A 389 -3.63 32.74 -5.46
C TYR A 389 -3.21 33.07 -6.91
N TYR A 390 -2.86 32.06 -7.71
CA TYR A 390 -2.25 32.27 -9.02
C TYR A 390 -3.27 32.41 -10.15
N ARG A 391 -4.39 31.69 -10.11
CA ARG A 391 -5.39 31.65 -11.20
C ARG A 391 -6.56 32.59 -10.91
N LYS A 392 -7.24 32.41 -9.76
CA LYS A 392 -8.41 33.24 -9.39
C LYS A 392 -8.04 34.65 -8.90
N LYS A 393 -6.79 34.87 -8.48
CA LYS A 393 -6.30 36.11 -7.85
C LYS A 393 -7.02 36.50 -6.56
N ASP A 394 -7.54 35.51 -5.84
CA ASP A 394 -8.16 35.68 -4.51
C ASP A 394 -7.11 35.42 -3.42
N ILE A 395 -6.48 36.50 -2.95
CA ILE A 395 -5.41 36.43 -1.96
C ILE A 395 -5.95 35.99 -0.59
N TYR A 396 -7.09 36.51 -0.15
CA TYR A 396 -7.65 36.22 1.17
C TYR A 396 -8.16 34.77 1.26
N GLY A 397 -8.83 34.30 0.21
CA GLY A 397 -9.19 32.90 0.07
C GLY A 397 -7.95 32.00 0.06
N ALA A 398 -6.90 32.36 -0.69
CA ALA A 398 -5.66 31.60 -0.72
C ALA A 398 -4.98 31.49 0.66
N VAL A 399 -4.85 32.61 1.39
CA VAL A 399 -4.29 32.63 2.76
C VAL A 399 -5.10 31.70 3.67
N THR A 400 -6.42 31.73 3.58
CA THR A 400 -7.30 30.84 4.37
C THR A 400 -6.98 29.37 4.11
N GLN A 401 -6.86 28.96 2.83
CA GLN A 401 -6.55 27.57 2.51
C GLN A 401 -5.12 27.19 2.91
N PHE A 402 -4.12 28.06 2.71
CA PHE A 402 -2.76 27.78 3.14
C PHE A 402 -2.63 27.66 4.66
N LYS A 403 -3.35 28.47 5.44
CA LYS A 403 -3.41 28.33 6.90
C LYS A 403 -3.97 26.96 7.30
N LYS A 404 -5.06 26.51 6.66
CA LYS A 404 -5.62 25.16 6.91
C LYS A 404 -4.65 24.03 6.55
N ALA A 405 -3.94 24.14 5.43
CA ALA A 405 -2.89 23.17 5.09
C ALA A 405 -1.77 23.14 6.15
N TYR A 406 -1.36 24.32 6.65
CA TYR A 406 -0.27 24.43 7.60
C TYR A 406 -0.61 23.95 9.02
N GLN A 407 -1.90 24.07 9.41
CA GLN A 407 -2.43 23.61 10.70
C GLN A 407 -2.37 22.09 10.88
N ILE A 408 -2.42 21.32 9.79
CA ILE A 408 -2.31 19.86 9.86
C ILE A 408 -0.85 19.52 10.20
N PRO A 409 -0.56 18.86 11.34
CA PRO A 409 0.80 18.69 11.87
C PRO A 409 1.54 17.51 11.21
N ILE A 410 1.32 17.32 9.91
CA ILE A 410 2.04 16.34 9.10
C ILE A 410 3.18 17.07 8.40
N GLU A 411 4.42 16.67 8.69
CA GLU A 411 5.58 17.18 7.97
C GLU A 411 5.61 16.63 6.54
N SER A 412 5.18 17.47 5.60
CA SER A 412 5.10 17.12 4.18
C SER A 412 5.61 18.24 3.29
N TRP A 413 5.81 17.94 2.00
CA TRP A 413 6.09 18.99 1.02
C TRP A 413 4.96 20.03 0.95
N HIS A 414 3.70 19.58 1.07
CA HIS A 414 2.52 20.44 0.98
C HIS A 414 2.45 21.45 2.13
N ARG A 415 2.77 21.02 3.36
CA ARG A 415 2.88 21.89 4.54
C ARG A 415 3.99 22.92 4.36
N ASN A 416 5.19 22.45 4.00
CA ASN A 416 6.35 23.31 3.78
C ASN A 416 6.10 24.34 2.68
N LYS A 417 5.41 23.95 1.59
CA LYS A 417 5.07 24.86 0.51
C LYS A 417 4.02 25.89 0.93
N ALA A 418 3.02 25.49 1.72
CA ALA A 418 2.02 26.41 2.26
C ALA A 418 2.66 27.46 3.18
N GLY A 419 3.54 27.06 4.09
CA GLY A 419 4.31 27.96 4.94
C GLY A 419 5.13 28.97 4.14
N LYS A 420 5.90 28.49 3.14
CA LYS A 420 6.69 29.37 2.26
C LYS A 420 5.83 30.41 1.53
N ILE A 421 4.66 30.03 1.02
CA ILE A 421 3.77 30.97 0.32
C ILE A 421 3.15 31.97 1.33
N LEU A 422 2.76 31.52 2.52
CA LEU A 422 2.26 32.42 3.58
C LEU A 422 3.32 33.47 3.94
N THR A 423 4.58 33.08 4.13
CA THR A 423 5.68 34.02 4.37
C THR A 423 5.83 35.03 3.24
N GLN A 424 5.80 34.58 1.98
CA GLN A 424 5.87 35.47 0.81
C GLN A 424 4.70 36.47 0.76
N ILE A 425 3.49 36.04 1.11
CA ILE A 425 2.32 36.92 1.17
C ILE A 425 2.48 37.94 2.30
N ALA A 426 2.99 37.53 3.47
CA ALA A 426 3.25 38.44 4.58
C ALA A 426 4.29 39.51 4.23
N GLU A 427 5.41 39.13 3.62
CA GLU A 427 6.45 40.05 3.13
C GLU A 427 5.87 41.06 2.12
N TRP A 428 5.06 40.57 1.18
CA TRP A 428 4.37 41.43 0.22
C TRP A 428 3.38 42.41 0.90
N CYS A 429 2.65 41.97 1.92
CA CYS A 429 1.77 42.83 2.72
C CYS A 429 2.57 43.91 3.46
N GLN A 430 3.73 43.57 4.05
CA GLN A 430 4.61 44.53 4.71
C GLN A 430 5.12 45.60 3.73
N ALA A 431 5.59 45.19 2.55
CA ALA A 431 6.07 46.09 1.51
C ALA A 431 4.98 47.10 1.06
N ARG A 432 3.70 46.71 1.13
CA ARG A 432 2.54 47.55 0.79
C ARG A 432 1.90 48.26 1.98
N LYS A 433 2.58 48.30 3.14
CA LYS A 433 2.09 48.93 4.38
C LYS A 433 0.78 48.32 4.92
N LYS A 434 0.42 47.10 4.51
CA LYS A 434 -0.70 46.32 5.09
C LYS A 434 -0.23 45.59 6.34
N ARG A 435 0.00 46.35 7.42
CA ARG A 435 0.67 45.84 8.64
C ARG A 435 -0.13 44.78 9.38
N VAL A 436 -1.46 44.92 9.44
CA VAL A 436 -2.34 43.97 10.14
C VAL A 436 -2.31 42.61 9.44
N ASP A 437 -2.63 42.57 8.13
CA ASP A 437 -2.60 41.33 7.33
C ASP A 437 -1.25 40.60 7.42
N ALA A 438 -0.13 41.34 7.41
CA ALA A 438 1.20 40.74 7.54
C ALA A 438 1.45 40.17 8.95
N PHE A 439 1.08 40.93 9.98
CA PHE A 439 1.23 40.51 11.38
C PHE A 439 0.40 39.25 11.66
N ASP A 440 -0.86 39.21 11.22
CA ASP A 440 -1.77 38.07 11.41
C ASP A 440 -1.29 36.77 10.75
N ILE A 441 -0.52 36.87 9.67
CA ILE A 441 0.07 35.70 9.01
C ILE A 441 1.31 35.23 9.78
N LEU A 442 2.19 36.16 10.17
CA LEU A 442 3.43 35.84 10.88
C LEU A 442 3.16 35.31 12.30
N GLU A 443 2.21 35.90 13.02
CA GLU A 443 1.78 35.43 14.34
C GLU A 443 1.19 34.02 14.26
N PHE A 444 0.37 33.76 13.23
CA PHE A 444 -0.17 32.43 12.98
C PHE A 444 0.95 31.39 12.77
N LEU A 445 1.93 31.67 11.89
CA LEU A 445 3.05 30.75 11.64
C LEU A 445 3.85 30.47 12.92
N ALA A 446 4.18 31.53 13.67
CA ALA A 446 4.92 31.40 14.93
C ALA A 446 4.16 30.59 15.99
N THR A 447 2.82 30.69 16.00
CA THR A 447 1.98 29.92 16.93
C THR A 447 1.96 28.45 16.58
N GLU A 448 1.78 28.09 15.31
CA GLU A 448 1.76 26.69 14.88
C GLU A 448 3.14 26.02 15.01
N ASP A 449 4.24 26.74 14.76
CA ASP A 449 5.60 26.25 14.99
C ASP A 449 5.84 25.93 16.48
N LYS A 450 5.35 26.78 17.39
CA LYS A 450 5.44 26.54 18.84
C LYS A 450 4.63 25.32 19.27
N LYS A 451 3.47 25.07 18.66
CA LYS A 451 2.66 23.87 18.92
C LYS A 451 3.35 22.61 18.42
N GLY A 452 3.94 22.65 17.22
CA GLY A 452 4.73 21.56 16.66
C GLY A 452 5.88 21.13 17.58
N ARG A 453 6.68 22.09 18.06
CA ARG A 453 7.81 21.82 18.98
C ARG A 453 7.40 21.24 20.34
N LYS A 454 6.20 21.56 20.84
CA LYS A 454 5.67 20.96 22.08
C LYS A 454 5.14 19.54 21.90
N ALA A 455 4.85 19.13 20.66
CA ALA A 455 4.44 17.77 20.32
C ALA A 455 5.64 16.82 20.04
N GLU A 456 6.88 17.33 20.05
CA GLU A 456 8.12 16.58 19.76
C GLU A 456 8.71 15.78 20.95
N GLU A 457 7.95 15.47 22.01
CA GLU A 457 8.27 14.30 22.86
C GLU A 457 7.78 13.02 22.14
N PRO A 458 8.61 11.98 22.04
CA PRO A 458 8.88 11.33 20.76
C PRO A 458 7.74 10.41 20.32
N ARG A 459 6.90 10.93 19.44
CA ARG A 459 6.16 10.14 18.46
C ARG A 459 6.76 10.40 17.08
N ARG A 460 7.86 9.71 16.77
CA ARG A 460 8.17 9.37 15.37
C ARG A 460 7.08 8.42 14.91
N VAL A 461 5.94 8.98 14.52
CA VAL A 461 4.95 8.28 13.72
C VAL A 461 5.46 8.43 12.29
N GLU A 462 5.90 7.31 11.72
CA GLU A 462 6.02 7.16 10.27
C GLU A 462 4.70 7.66 9.67
N VAL A 463 4.76 8.80 8.99
CA VAL A 463 3.65 9.30 8.18
C VAL A 463 3.51 8.33 7.01
N HIS A 464 2.84 7.21 7.27
CA HIS A 464 2.21 6.42 6.24
C HIS A 464 0.77 6.87 6.17
N SER A 465 0.53 7.78 5.24
CA SER A 465 -0.78 8.26 4.85
C SER A 465 -1.72 7.06 4.57
N PRO A 466 -2.83 6.91 5.31
CA PRO A 466 -3.78 5.85 5.07
C PRO A 466 -4.65 6.26 3.88
N ASP A 467 -4.37 5.64 2.73
CA ASP A 467 -5.06 5.70 1.41
C ASP A 467 -4.29 6.34 0.24
N THR A 468 -3.03 6.68 0.45
CA THR A 468 -2.10 6.95 -0.64
C THR A 468 -0.99 5.92 -0.62
N ASP A 469 -0.96 5.05 -1.63
CA ASP A 469 0.19 4.23 -1.96
C ASP A 469 1.37 5.19 -2.29
N ASP A 470 2.15 5.51 -1.25
CA ASP A 470 3.19 6.54 -1.13
C ASP A 470 3.98 6.83 -2.42
N LEU A 471 4.03 8.12 -2.83
CA LEU A 471 5.19 8.81 -3.47
C LEU A 471 4.84 10.23 -4.02
N THR A 472 4.11 11.05 -3.26
CA THR A 472 3.87 12.47 -3.63
C THR A 472 4.87 13.47 -3.05
N ASP A 473 5.77 13.07 -2.14
CA ASP A 473 6.63 14.03 -1.42
C ASP A 473 8.04 14.29 -2.01
N ALA A 474 8.36 13.77 -3.19
CA ALA A 474 9.64 14.02 -3.88
C ALA A 474 9.62 15.21 -4.88
N LEU A 475 8.71 16.18 -4.72
CA LEU A 475 8.58 17.31 -5.65
C LEU A 475 9.31 18.57 -5.16
N GLY A 476 10.64 18.60 -5.17
CA GLY A 476 11.34 19.86 -4.81
C GLY A 476 12.82 20.01 -5.15
N LYS A 477 13.51 18.97 -5.60
CA LYS A 477 14.90 19.11 -6.04
C LYS A 477 14.95 18.91 -7.54
N GLY A 478 15.03 20.03 -8.25
CA GLY A 478 15.42 20.06 -9.65
C GLY A 478 16.70 19.26 -9.84
N MET A 479 16.71 18.47 -10.91
CA MET A 479 17.92 17.94 -11.51
C MET A 479 18.95 19.07 -11.64
N LYS A 480 20.02 18.98 -10.85
CA LYS A 480 21.34 19.38 -11.32
C LYS A 480 22.06 18.09 -11.68
N LEU A 481 21.95 17.69 -12.93
CA LEU A 481 22.94 16.82 -13.53
C LEU A 481 24.19 17.69 -13.75
N LYS A 482 25.33 17.24 -13.23
CA LYS A 482 26.63 17.57 -13.84
C LYS A 482 26.89 16.56 -14.93
#